data_AF-A0A8J7GYE0-F1
#
_entry.id   AF-A0A8J7GYE0-F1
#
_cell.length_a   1.000
_cell.length_b   1.000
_cell.length_c   1.000
_cell.angle_alpha   90.00
_cell.angle_beta   90.00
_cell.angle_gamma   90.00
#
_symmetry.space_group_name_H-M   'P 1'
#
loop_
_entity.id
_entity.type
_entity.pdbx_description
1 polymer ?
#
loop_
_entity_poly.entity_id
_entity_poly.type
_entity_poly.pdbx_seq_one_letter_code
_entity_poly.pdbx_strand_id
1 'polypeptide(L)'
;MTWFDDTFIDPDKRREAIALINEKGQDHLKYAGGDHGFGLFMLAIDYACRKRLGVSCFDLADYCYRDAYDDGLTPVQTLKLALAAEF
;
A
#
# COMPACT_ATOMS: atom_id res chain seq x y z
N MET A 1 8.12 1.63 13.32
CA MET A 1 9.00 1.60 12.14
C MET A 1 8.13 1.03 11.04
N THR A 2 7.95 1.76 9.94
CA THR A 2 6.96 1.39 8.92
C THR A 2 7.57 0.39 7.92
N TRP A 3 6.70 -0.33 7.21
CA TRP A 3 7.14 -1.17 6.09
C TRP A 3 7.98 -0.39 5.05
N PHE A 4 7.65 0.89 4.84
CA PHE A 4 8.36 1.75 3.91
C PHE A 4 9.79 2.06 4.37
N ASP A 5 9.99 2.30 5.67
CA ASP A 5 11.31 2.57 6.24
C ASP A 5 12.22 1.34 6.17
N ASP A 6 11.66 0.15 6.43
CA ASP A 6 12.40 -1.12 6.39
C ASP A 6 12.71 -1.60 4.97
N THR A 7 11.82 -1.30 4.01
CA THR A 7 11.97 -1.78 2.63
C THR A 7 12.90 -0.89 1.82
N PHE A 8 12.86 0.43 2.04
CA PHE A 8 13.59 1.43 1.25
C PHE A 8 14.69 2.09 2.07
N ILE A 9 15.57 1.26 2.64
CA ILE A 9 16.79 1.68 3.36
C ILE A 9 17.77 2.37 2.39
N ASP A 10 17.86 1.86 1.16
CA ASP A 10 18.64 2.44 0.08
C ASP A 10 17.97 3.74 -0.44
N PRO A 11 18.63 4.91 -0.33
CA PRO A 11 18.07 6.19 -0.76
C PRO A 11 17.70 6.25 -2.24
N ASP A 12 18.45 5.56 -3.11
CA ASP A 12 18.19 5.60 -4.56
C ASP A 12 16.92 4.81 -4.87
N LYS A 13 16.76 3.62 -4.30
CA LYS A 13 15.52 2.85 -4.39
C LYS A 13 14.33 3.59 -3.80
N ARG A 14 14.54 4.31 -2.69
CA ARG A 14 13.49 5.15 -2.08
C ARG A 14 13.04 6.24 -3.06
N ARG A 15 13.97 6.91 -3.73
CA ARG A 15 13.66 7.95 -4.73
C ARG A 15 12.92 7.36 -5.92
N GLU A 16 13.35 6.21 -6.44
CA GLU A 16 12.68 5.51 -7.53
C GLU A 16 11.25 5.12 -7.17
N ALA A 17 11.02 4.61 -5.96
CA ALA A 17 9.69 4.27 -5.49
C ALA A 17 8.79 5.51 -5.38
N ILE A 18 9.31 6.62 -4.86
CA ILE A 18 8.57 7.88 -4.80
C ILE A 18 8.22 8.38 -6.21
N ALA A 19 9.14 8.29 -7.16
CA ALA A 19 8.87 8.65 -8.55
C ALA A 19 7.76 7.77 -9.16
N LEU A 20 7.80 6.45 -8.90
CA LEU A 20 6.80 5.50 -9.36
C LEU A 20 5.39 5.87 -8.91
N ILE A 21 5.19 6.20 -7.63
CA ILE A 21 3.86 6.56 -7.13
C ILE A 21 3.38 7.91 -7.68
N ASN A 22 4.27 8.88 -7.86
CA ASN A 22 3.93 10.17 -8.45
C ASN A 22 3.47 10.02 -9.92
N GLU A 23 4.01 9.05 -10.66
CA GLU A 23 3.65 8.77 -12.05
C GLU A 23 2.41 7.89 -12.17
N LYS A 24 2.34 6.78 -11.42
CA LYS A 24 1.37 5.69 -11.66
C LYS A 24 0.38 5.45 -10.52
N GLY A 25 0.62 6.00 -9.34
CA GLY A 25 -0.18 5.75 -8.14
C GLY A 25 -0.88 6.99 -7.61
N GLN A 26 -1.25 7.95 -8.47
CA GLN A 26 -1.80 9.24 -8.04
C GLN A 26 -3.06 9.11 -7.19
N ASP A 27 -3.96 8.18 -7.50
CA ASP A 27 -5.16 7.92 -6.70
C ASP A 27 -4.82 7.40 -5.29
N HIS A 28 -3.81 6.54 -5.19
CA HIS A 28 -3.32 6.00 -3.92
C HIS A 28 -2.64 7.08 -3.08
N LEU A 29 -1.85 7.95 -3.73
CA LEU A 29 -1.21 9.09 -3.06
C LEU A 29 -2.24 10.11 -2.56
N LYS A 30 -3.28 10.36 -3.35
CA LYS A 30 -4.39 11.23 -2.97
C LYS A 30 -5.16 10.65 -1.78
N TYR A 31 -5.49 9.37 -1.82
CA TYR A 31 -6.10 8.65 -0.69
C TYR A 31 -5.21 8.72 0.57
N ALA A 32 -3.90 8.58 0.40
CA ALA A 32 -2.92 8.68 1.47
C ALA A 32 -2.67 10.10 2.01
N GLY A 33 -3.40 11.12 1.52
CA GLY A 33 -3.20 12.51 1.96
C GLY A 33 -1.82 13.08 1.61
N GLY A 34 -1.17 12.54 0.57
CA GLY A 34 0.18 12.94 0.16
C GLY A 34 1.32 12.20 0.87
N ASP A 35 1.02 11.26 1.77
CA ASP A 35 2.01 10.38 2.38
C ASP A 35 2.53 9.35 1.35
N HIS A 36 3.75 9.54 0.85
CA HIS A 36 4.34 8.66 -0.16
C HIS A 36 4.55 7.23 0.34
N GLY A 37 4.89 7.04 1.62
CA GLY A 37 5.14 5.71 2.18
C GLY A 37 3.85 4.92 2.28
N PHE A 38 2.81 5.53 2.84
CA PHE A 38 1.49 4.92 2.91
C PHE A 38 0.85 4.76 1.53
N GLY A 39 1.02 5.73 0.63
CA GLY A 39 0.55 5.61 -0.75
C GLY A 39 1.19 4.44 -1.49
N LEU A 40 2.51 4.22 -1.33
CA LEU A 40 3.22 3.09 -1.95
C LEU A 40 2.78 1.76 -1.36
N PHE A 41 2.52 1.74 -0.06
CA PHE A 41 1.93 0.60 0.62
C PHE A 41 0.57 0.23 0.02
N MET A 42 -0.33 1.21 -0.15
CA MET A 42 -1.63 1.02 -0.78
C MET A 42 -1.49 0.56 -2.25
N LEU A 43 -0.58 1.15 -3.02
CA LEU A 43 -0.33 0.76 -4.41
C LEU A 43 0.15 -0.70 -4.52
N ALA A 44 0.98 -1.15 -3.59
CA ALA A 44 1.44 -2.53 -3.53
C ALA A 44 0.30 -3.52 -3.20
N ILE A 45 -0.61 -3.13 -2.30
CA ILE A 45 -1.82 -3.91 -2.00
C ILE A 45 -2.71 -3.98 -3.24
N ASP A 46 -2.98 -2.84 -3.89
CA ASP A 46 -3.83 -2.76 -5.08
C ASP A 46 -3.30 -3.62 -6.23
N TYR A 47 -1.98 -3.58 -6.48
CA TYR A 47 -1.36 -4.45 -7.47
C TYR A 47 -1.59 -5.94 -7.15
N ALA A 48 -1.47 -6.33 -5.87
CA ALA A 48 -1.71 -7.70 -5.44
C ALA A 48 -3.20 -8.09 -5.53
N CYS A 49 -4.13 -7.19 -5.19
CA CYS A 49 -5.57 -7.36 -5.38
C CYS A 49 -5.90 -7.59 -6.85
N ARG A 50 -5.47 -6.69 -7.73
CA ARG A 50 -5.75 -6.77 -9.17
C ARG A 50 -5.23 -8.07 -9.77
N LYS A 51 -4.02 -8.47 -9.39
CA LYS A 51 -3.39 -9.69 -9.91
C LYS A 51 -4.09 -10.98 -9.45
N ARG A 52 -4.66 -11.01 -8.23
CA ARG A 52 -5.22 -12.22 -7.63
C ARG A 52 -6.74 -12.32 -7.73
N LEU A 53 -7.42 -11.19 -7.67
CA LEU A 53 -8.87 -11.09 -7.52
C LEU A 53 -9.52 -10.33 -8.68
N GLY A 54 -8.73 -9.60 -9.48
CA GLY A 54 -9.24 -8.79 -10.58
C GLY A 54 -9.91 -7.47 -10.17
N VAL A 55 -9.88 -7.13 -8.88
CA VAL A 55 -10.48 -5.90 -8.32
C VAL A 55 -9.44 -5.00 -7.67
N SER A 56 -9.80 -3.73 -7.44
CA SER A 56 -8.97 -2.79 -6.70
C SER A 56 -9.07 -3.02 -5.19
N CYS A 57 -8.04 -2.64 -4.43
CA CYS A 57 -8.16 -2.61 -2.97
C CYS A 57 -9.20 -1.60 -2.48
N PHE A 58 -9.55 -0.61 -3.29
CA PHE A 58 -10.64 0.34 -3.01
C PHE A 58 -12.04 -0.25 -3.21
N ASP A 59 -12.13 -1.41 -3.87
CA ASP A 59 -13.40 -2.13 -4.03
C ASP A 59 -13.68 -3.09 -2.86
N LEU A 60 -12.67 -3.34 -2.01
CA LEU A 60 -12.83 -4.16 -0.80
C LEU A 60 -13.53 -3.35 0.30
N ALA A 61 -14.21 -4.05 1.20
CA ALA A 61 -14.79 -3.49 2.40
C ALA A 61 -13.74 -2.68 3.18
N ASP A 62 -14.23 -1.63 3.84
CA ASP A 62 -13.37 -0.64 4.50
C ASP A 62 -12.53 -1.32 5.58
N TYR A 63 -11.25 -1.51 5.27
CA TYR A 63 -10.27 -2.09 6.16
C TYR A 63 -9.36 -0.98 6.67
N CYS A 64 -8.92 -1.08 7.93
CA CYS A 64 -8.02 -0.14 8.57
C CYS A 64 -6.58 -0.22 8.01
N TYR A 65 -6.41 0.10 6.73
CA TYR A 65 -5.13 0.02 6.02
C TYR A 65 -4.07 0.94 6.64
N ARG A 66 -4.50 2.09 7.17
CA ARG A 66 -3.61 3.05 7.83
C ARG A 66 -3.03 2.47 9.12
N ASP A 67 -3.89 1.92 9.97
CA ASP A 67 -3.46 1.27 11.21
C ASP A 67 -2.49 0.12 10.91
N ALA A 68 -2.80 -0.69 9.89
CA ALA A 68 -1.91 -1.77 9.50
C ALA A 68 -0.52 -1.28 9.04
N TYR A 69 -0.46 -0.17 8.30
CA TYR A 69 0.80 0.44 7.89
C TYR A 69 1.58 1.00 9.09
N ASP A 70 0.92 1.71 9.99
CA ASP A 70 1.52 2.32 11.17
C ASP A 70 2.00 1.25 12.18
N ASP A 71 1.31 0.09 12.24
CA ASP A 71 1.71 -1.11 12.99
C ASP A 71 2.86 -1.91 12.34
N GLY A 72 3.33 -1.49 11.16
CA GLY A 72 4.46 -2.11 10.48
C GLY A 72 4.13 -3.42 9.76
N LEU A 73 2.85 -3.70 9.47
CA LEU A 73 2.49 -4.82 8.62
C LEU A 73 2.99 -4.61 7.19
N THR A 74 3.26 -5.72 6.50
CA THR A 74 3.59 -5.70 5.07
C THR A 74 2.32 -5.67 4.21
N PRO A 75 2.37 -5.16 2.96
CA PRO A 75 1.23 -5.16 2.04
C PRO A 75 0.56 -6.54 1.90
N VAL A 76 1.37 -7.60 1.87
CA VAL A 76 0.86 -8.98 1.72
C VAL A 76 0.15 -9.47 2.98
N GLN A 77 0.63 -9.12 4.18
CA GLN A 77 -0.05 -9.45 5.42
C GLN A 77 -1.38 -8.70 5.52
N THR A 78 -1.36 -7.41 5.21
CA THR A 78 -2.55 -6.57 5.23
C THR A 78 -3.61 -7.04 4.26
N LEU A 79 -3.24 -7.41 3.03
CA LEU A 79 -4.18 -7.99 2.07
C LEU A 79 -4.82 -9.29 2.59
N LYS A 80 -4.05 -10.16 3.25
CA LYS A 80 -4.61 -11.40 3.82
C LYS A 80 -5.62 -11.11 4.93
N LEU A 81 -5.34 -10.11 5.78
CA LEU A 81 -6.24 -9.70 6.86
C LEU A 81 -7.51 -9.03 6.31
N ALA A 82 -7.37 -8.14 5.33
CA ALA A 82 -8.50 -7.50 4.67
C ALA A 82 -9.45 -8.54 4.05
N LEU A 83 -8.90 -9.54 3.34
CA LEU A 83 -9.71 -10.61 2.76
C LEU A 83 -10.34 -11.53 3.81
N ALA A 84 -9.69 -11.73 4.97
CA ALA A 84 -10.27 -12.51 6.05
C ALA A 84 -11.40 -11.78 6.77
N ALA A 85 -11.43 -10.45 6.73
CA ALA A 85 -12.49 -9.63 7.33
C ALA A 85 -13.77 -9.55 6.49
N GLU A 86 -13.71 -9.94 5.20
CA GLU A 86 -14.87 -9.97 4.29
C GLU A 86 -15.75 -11.22 4.41
N PHE A 87 -15.28 -12.27 5.10
CA PHE A 87 -15.98 -13.54 5.31
C PHE A 87 -16.29 -13.78 6.78
#